data_AF-A0A1V1PQ00-F1
#
_entry.id   AF-A0A1V1PQ00-F1
#
_cell.length_a   1.000
_cell.length_b   1.000
_cell.length_c   1.000
_cell.angle_alpha   90.00
_cell.angle_beta   90.00
_cell.angle_gamma   90.00
#
_symmetry.space_group_name_H-M   'P 1'
#
loop_
_entity.id
_entity.type
_entity.pdbx_description
1 polymer ?
#
loop_
_entity_poly.entity_id
_entity_poly.type
_entity_poly.pdbx_seq_one_letter_code
_entity_poly.pdbx_strand_id
1 'polypeptide(L)'
;MRLAIIAALLLAGCGASAPNPYPAAAKARFEASCPPESAVCACTWDHLTRTMTYEQYEAALARFRDTGLMEPEVTRARTRCLERHRE
;
A
#
# COMPACT_ATOMS: atom_id res chain seq x y z
N MET A 1 46.03 -21.70 1.17
CA MET A 1 44.69 -22.13 1.60
C MET A 1 44.29 -21.33 2.84
N ARG A 2 43.71 -20.14 2.65
CA ARG A 2 43.27 -19.23 3.73
C ARG A 2 42.04 -18.45 3.27
N LEU A 3 40.92 -18.77 3.94
CA LEU A 3 39.69 -18.01 4.20
C LEU A 3 39.46 -16.70 3.44
N ALA A 4 38.31 -16.61 2.78
CA ALA A 4 37.22 -15.71 3.21
C ALA A 4 35.93 -16.02 2.45
N ILE A 5 34.98 -16.57 3.19
CA ILE A 5 33.58 -16.68 2.84
C ILE A 5 33.04 -15.25 2.72
N ILE A 6 32.60 -14.83 1.54
CA ILE A 6 31.70 -13.68 1.42
C ILE A 6 30.33 -14.26 1.09
N ALA A 7 29.63 -14.58 2.17
CA ALA A 7 28.21 -14.88 2.14
C ALA A 7 27.47 -13.62 1.68
N ALA A 8 26.94 -13.66 0.47
CA ALA A 8 25.96 -12.68 0.02
C ALA A 8 24.68 -12.91 0.84
N LEU A 9 24.58 -12.17 1.95
CA LEU A 9 23.36 -11.99 2.72
C LEU A 9 22.34 -11.29 1.81
N LEU A 10 21.54 -12.10 1.11
CA LEU A 10 20.25 -11.66 0.60
C LEU A 10 19.45 -11.20 1.81
N LEU A 11 19.29 -9.88 1.93
CA LEU A 11 18.34 -9.25 2.84
C LEU A 11 16.95 -9.79 2.48
N ALA A 12 16.55 -10.86 3.16
CA ALA A 12 15.16 -11.24 3.28
C ALA A 12 14.48 -10.06 3.97
N GLY A 13 13.86 -9.19 3.18
CA GLY A 13 13.00 -8.12 3.68
C GLY A 13 11.92 -8.78 4.54
N CYS A 14 12.07 -8.64 5.86
CA CYS A 14 11.06 -9.05 6.83
C CYS A 14 9.85 -8.14 6.66
N GLY A 15 8.90 -8.60 5.87
CA GLY A 15 7.60 -8.00 5.66
C GLY A 15 6.97 -8.76 4.52
N ALA A 16 5.96 -9.58 4.81
CA ALA A 16 5.24 -10.31 3.78
C ALA A 16 4.86 -9.32 2.67
N SER A 17 5.50 -9.43 1.49
CA SER A 17 5.21 -8.56 0.36
C SER A 17 3.70 -8.59 0.11
N ALA A 18 3.11 -7.41 -0.09
CA ALA A 18 1.69 -7.33 -0.40
C ALA A 18 1.38 -8.26 -1.59
N PRO A 19 0.27 -9.04 -1.53
CA PRO A 19 -0.09 -10.00 -2.56
C PRO A 19 -0.13 -9.39 -3.97
N ASN A 20 -0.49 -8.11 -4.06
CA ASN A 20 -0.47 -7.37 -5.30
C ASN A 20 0.75 -6.43 -5.31
N PRO A 21 1.70 -6.58 -6.25
CA PRO A 21 2.82 -5.67 -6.35
C PRO A 21 2.33 -4.30 -6.86
N TYR A 22 2.72 -3.23 -6.17
CA TYR A 22 2.45 -1.86 -6.58
C TYR A 22 3.78 -1.17 -6.93
N PRO A 23 3.81 -0.32 -7.97
CA PRO A 23 4.98 0.52 -8.23
C PRO A 23 5.25 1.44 -7.04
N ALA A 24 6.54 1.69 -6.74
CA ALA A 24 6.93 2.61 -5.66
C ALA A 24 6.32 4.02 -5.85
N ALA A 25 6.18 4.47 -7.10
CA ALA A 25 5.54 5.73 -7.43
C ALA A 25 4.06 5.79 -7.01
N ALA A 26 3.33 4.66 -7.03
CA ALA A 26 1.94 4.61 -6.59
C ALA A 26 1.83 4.86 -5.08
N LYS A 27 2.73 4.22 -4.30
CA LYS A 27 2.84 4.44 -2.86
C LYS A 27 3.16 5.89 -2.54
N ALA A 28 4.15 6.47 -3.21
CA ALA A 28 4.53 7.87 -3.01
C ALA A 28 3.38 8.85 -3.31
N ARG A 29 2.58 8.59 -4.36
CA ARG A 29 1.40 9.42 -4.67
C ARG A 29 0.31 9.30 -3.61
N PHE A 30 0.06 8.10 -3.12
CA PHE A 30 -0.87 7.89 -2.01
C PHE A 30 -0.41 8.66 -0.76
N GLU A 31 0.86 8.50 -0.39
CA GLU A 31 1.49 9.11 0.78
C GLU A 31 1.53 10.64 0.71
N ALA A 32 1.57 11.23 -0.50
CA ALA A 32 1.46 12.68 -0.68
C ALA A 32 0.14 13.27 -0.15
N SER A 33 -0.92 12.45 -0.07
CA SER A 33 -2.24 12.84 0.47
C SER A 33 -2.59 12.17 1.80
N CYS A 34 -1.88 11.10 2.16
CA CYS A 34 -2.12 10.29 3.34
C CYS A 34 -0.78 9.87 3.96
N PRO A 35 -0.20 10.72 4.82
CA PRO A 35 1.17 10.54 5.29
C PRO A 35 1.38 9.23 6.07
N PRO A 36 2.52 8.55 5.92
CA PRO A 36 2.77 7.24 6.51
C PRO A 36 2.83 7.24 8.05
N GLU A 37 3.06 8.39 8.68
CA GLU A 37 2.98 8.57 10.13
C GLU A 37 1.56 8.40 10.69
N SER A 38 0.53 8.53 9.85
CA SER A 38 -0.85 8.22 10.23
C SER A 38 -1.08 6.71 10.20
N ALA A 39 -1.41 6.14 11.36
CA ALA A 39 -1.76 4.73 11.48
C ALA A 39 -2.93 4.34 10.56
N VAL A 40 -3.88 5.25 10.34
CA VAL A 40 -5.00 5.07 9.40
C VAL A 40 -4.50 4.97 7.96
N CYS A 41 -3.56 5.83 7.56
CA CYS A 41 -3.01 5.83 6.20
C CYS A 41 -2.20 4.56 5.92
N ALA A 42 -1.32 4.17 6.85
CA ALA A 42 -0.56 2.93 6.76
C ALA A 42 -1.48 1.71 6.67
N CYS A 43 -2.51 1.63 7.53
CA CYS A 43 -3.53 0.59 7.48
C CYS A 43 -4.29 0.57 6.15
N THR A 44 -4.67 1.74 5.63
CA THR A 44 -5.43 1.85 4.38
C THR A 44 -4.60 1.34 3.21
N TRP A 45 -3.32 1.74 3.12
CA TRP A 45 -2.42 1.28 2.08
C TRP A 45 -2.19 -0.25 2.11
N ASP A 46 -1.91 -0.81 3.28
CA ASP A 46 -1.77 -2.26 3.43
C ASP A 46 -3.05 -3.01 3.01
N HIS A 47 -4.21 -2.49 3.39
CA HIS A 47 -5.49 -3.08 2.98
C HIS A 47 -5.68 -3.05 1.46
N LEU A 48 -5.50 -1.89 0.83
CA LEU A 48 -5.64 -1.74 -0.63
C LEU A 48 -4.74 -2.72 -1.38
N THR A 49 -3.46 -2.76 -1.03
CA THR A 49 -2.48 -3.63 -1.69
C THR A 49 -2.73 -5.13 -1.45
N ARG A 50 -3.48 -5.50 -0.42
CA ARG A 50 -3.95 -6.89 -0.22
C ARG A 50 -5.22 -7.23 -0.99
N THR A 51 -6.11 -6.27 -1.19
CA THR A 51 -7.46 -6.53 -1.73
C THR A 51 -7.66 -6.18 -3.19
N MET A 52 -6.81 -5.33 -3.78
CA MET A 52 -6.94 -4.92 -5.18
C MET A 52 -5.60 -4.86 -5.89
N THR A 53 -5.60 -5.19 -7.18
CA THR A 53 -4.43 -5.04 -8.05
C THR A 53 -4.13 -3.57 -8.31
N TYR A 54 -2.90 -3.26 -8.74
CA TYR A 54 -2.53 -1.91 -9.13
C TYR A 54 -3.42 -1.36 -10.27
N GLU A 55 -3.78 -2.20 -11.23
CA GLU A 55 -4.68 -1.81 -12.33
C GLU A 55 -6.07 -1.43 -11.84
N GLN A 56 -6.63 -2.19 -10.89
CA GLN A 56 -7.91 -1.89 -10.25
C GLN A 56 -7.85 -0.58 -9.47
N TYR A 57 -6.74 -0.34 -8.76
CA TYR A 57 -6.51 0.91 -8.04
C TYR A 57 -6.45 2.11 -8.99
N GLU A 58 -5.69 2.02 -10.09
CA GLU A 58 -5.62 3.10 -11.09
C GLU A 58 -6.97 3.33 -11.79
N ALA A 59 -7.73 2.27 -12.08
CA ALA A 59 -9.07 2.38 -12.63
C ALA A 59 -10.03 3.09 -11.66
N ALA A 60 -9.97 2.76 -10.36
CA ALA A 60 -10.71 3.44 -9.32
C ALA A 60 -10.35 4.93 -9.22
N LEU A 61 -9.05 5.27 -9.30
CA LEU A 61 -8.60 6.66 -9.33
C LEU A 61 -9.06 7.41 -10.58
N ALA A 62 -9.00 6.77 -11.74
CA ALA A 62 -9.48 7.36 -13.00
C ALA A 62 -10.98 7.66 -12.93
N ARG A 63 -11.78 6.72 -12.43
CA ARG A 63 -13.22 6.92 -12.21
C ARG A 63 -13.52 8.04 -11.22
N PHE A 64 -12.75 8.13 -10.13
CA PHE A 64 -12.89 9.22 -9.18
C PHE A 64 -12.61 10.58 -9.83
N ARG A 65 -11.58 10.68 -10.69
CA ARG A 65 -11.27 11.92 -11.42
C ARG A 65 -12.36 12.29 -12.43
N ASP A 66 -12.95 11.30 -13.08
CA ASP A 66 -13.98 11.50 -14.12
C ASP A 66 -15.35 11.84 -13.53
N THR A 67 -15.75 11.12 -12.48
CA THR A 67 -17.13 11.16 -11.94
C THR A 67 -17.23 11.81 -10.56
N GLY A 68 -16.11 12.05 -9.89
CA GLY A 68 -16.07 12.50 -8.48
C GLY A 68 -16.43 11.42 -7.46
N LEU A 69 -16.76 10.19 -7.89
CA LEU A 69 -17.19 9.11 -7.01
C LEU A 69 -16.03 8.15 -6.73
N MET A 70 -15.71 7.99 -5.45
CA MET A 70 -14.67 7.06 -5.00
C MET A 70 -15.20 5.62 -5.06
N GLU A 71 -14.34 4.68 -5.45
CA GLU A 71 -14.72 3.26 -5.50
C GLU A 71 -15.11 2.75 -4.10
N PRO A 72 -16.23 2.00 -3.94
CA PRO A 72 -16.72 1.58 -2.64
C PRO A 72 -15.70 0.79 -1.82
N GLU A 73 -14.90 -0.04 -2.46
CA GLU A 73 -13.83 -0.84 -1.85
C GLU A 73 -12.77 0.05 -1.21
N VAL A 74 -12.37 1.13 -1.90
CA VAL A 74 -11.38 2.10 -1.40
C VAL A 74 -11.95 2.86 -0.20
N THR A 75 -13.22 3.26 -0.29
CA THR A 75 -13.93 3.91 0.82
C THR A 75 -14.01 3.00 2.04
N ARG A 76 -14.43 1.74 1.85
CA ARG A 76 -14.53 0.74 2.92
C ARG A 76 -13.18 0.42 3.56
N ALA A 77 -12.09 0.38 2.78
CA ALA A 77 -10.74 0.20 3.30
C ALA A 77 -10.41 1.30 4.33
N ARG A 78 -10.62 2.56 3.95
CA ARG A 78 -10.39 3.70 4.83
C ARG A 78 -11.30 3.71 6.05
N THR A 79 -12.60 3.45 5.89
CA THR A 79 -13.55 3.39 7.00
C THR A 79 -13.14 2.36 8.05
N ARG A 80 -12.78 1.14 7.63
CA ARG A 80 -12.30 0.10 8.55
C ARG A 80 -11.07 0.52 9.34
N CYS A 81 -10.13 1.21 8.69
CA CYS A 81 -8.93 1.71 9.36
C CYS A 81 -9.23 2.85 10.33
N LEU A 82 -10.15 3.76 9.98
CA LEU A 82 -10.63 4.81 10.89
C LEU A 82 -11.30 4.22 12.13
N GLU A 83 -12.15 3.20 11.97
CA GLU A 83 -12.81 2.52 13.09
C GLU A 83 -11.81 1.82 14.01
N ARG A 84 -10.77 1.20 13.45
CA ARG A 84 -9.72 0.49 14.20
C ARG A 84 -8.78 1.43 14.95
N HIS A 85 -8.54 2.61 14.42
CA HIS A 85 -7.58 3.60 14.95
C HIS A 85 -8.28 4.87 15.46
N ARG A 86 -9.50 4.71 15.99
CA ARG A 86 -10.24 5.81 16.62
C ARG A 86 -9.54 6.15 17.94
N GLU A 87 -9.04 7.38 18.05
CA GLU A 87 -8.48 7.94 19.29
C GLU A 87 -9.56 8.16 20.36
#